data_AF-A0A0F8R4R9-F1
#
_entry.id   AF-A0A0F8R4R9-F1
#
_cell.length_a   1.000
_cell.length_b   1.000
_cell.length_c   1.000
_cell.angle_alpha   90.00
_cell.angle_beta   90.00
_cell.angle_gamma   90.00
#
_symmetry.space_group_name_H-M   'P 1'
#
loop_
_entity.id
_entity.type
_entity.pdbx_description
1 polymer ?
#
loop_
_entity_poly.entity_id
_entity_poly.type
_entity_poly.pdbx_seq_one_letter_code
_entity_poly.pdbx_strand_id
1 'polypeptide(L)'
;MESVWISGTCQELLHRMSPQLGSVPTILALSIGLSQLISNVPFVALYLPAMGSGVSQGQLMALAAGSTIAGNLLILGAASNVIILQNAEKEGETFSFMEFAKIGLLISFLNAIIYFIFL
;
A
#
# COMPACT_ATOMS: atom_id res chain seq x y z
N MET A 1 13.52 -1.08 -7.88
CA MET A 1 13.42 -0.39 -6.56
C MET A 1 14.77 -0.23 -5.89
N GLU A 2 15.70 -1.16 -6.06
CA GLU A 2 17.07 -1.03 -5.53
C GLU A 2 17.77 0.28 -5.97
N SER A 3 17.57 0.73 -7.21
CA SER A 3 18.06 2.04 -7.69
C SER A 3 17.45 3.25 -6.94
N VAL A 4 16.16 3.18 -6.60
CA VAL A 4 15.45 4.22 -5.82
C VAL A 4 15.96 4.23 -4.38
N TRP A 5 16.18 3.05 -3.80
CA TRP A 5 16.84 2.92 -2.50
C TRP A 5 18.25 3.51 -2.55
N ILE A 6 19.09 3.13 -3.50
CA ILE A 6 20.47 3.65 -3.58
C ILE A 6 20.51 5.17 -3.77
N SER A 7 19.49 5.78 -4.41
CA SER A 7 19.43 7.22 -4.63
C SER A 7 19.35 8.08 -3.35
N GLY A 8 19.05 7.49 -2.19
CA GLY A 8 18.93 8.22 -0.91
C GLY A 8 17.65 9.03 -0.74
N THR A 9 16.92 9.30 -1.84
CA THR A 9 15.71 10.15 -1.84
C THR A 9 14.60 9.58 -0.94
N CYS A 10 14.39 8.26 -0.99
CA CYS A 10 13.39 7.60 -0.14
C CYS A 10 13.85 7.53 1.31
N GLN A 11 15.14 7.32 1.58
CA GLN A 11 15.68 7.31 2.93
C GLN A 11 15.52 8.67 3.60
N GLU A 12 15.81 9.77 2.90
CA GLU A 12 15.62 11.13 3.40
C GLU A 12 14.16 11.40 3.76
N LEU A 13 13.20 10.95 2.93
CA LEU A 13 11.77 11.06 3.20
C LEU A 13 11.34 10.20 4.41
N LEU A 14 11.81 8.95 4.48
CA LEU A 14 11.48 8.01 5.55
C LEU A 14 12.11 8.42 6.89
N HIS A 15 13.33 8.96 6.88
CA HIS A 15 14.04 9.41 8.08
C HIS A 15 13.37 10.63 8.72
N ARG A 16 12.65 11.45 7.93
CA ARG A 16 11.78 12.53 8.45
C ARG A 16 10.49 12.03 9.09
N MET A 17 10.07 10.80 8.78
CA MET A 17 8.87 10.15 9.35
C MET A 17 9.19 9.22 10.54
N SER A 18 10.48 9.09 10.91
CA SER A 18 11.06 8.01 11.73
C SER A 18 10.45 7.77 13.13
N PRO A 19 9.97 8.76 13.92
CA PRO A 19 9.45 8.46 15.25
C PRO A 19 8.11 7.71 15.28
N GLN A 20 7.37 7.65 14.16
CA GLN A 20 5.97 7.18 14.13
C GLN A 20 5.77 5.83 13.43
N LEU A 21 6.82 5.23 12.85
CA LEU A 21 6.74 4.05 11.99
C LEU A 21 6.52 2.71 12.74
N GLY A 22 6.52 2.72 14.07
CA GLY A 22 6.57 1.51 14.88
C GLY A 22 5.21 0.91 15.28
N SER A 23 4.14 1.68 15.36
CA SER A 23 2.86 1.11 15.83
C SER A 23 2.13 0.35 14.73
N VAL A 24 1.50 -0.78 15.07
CA VAL A 24 0.67 -1.58 14.15
C VAL A 24 -0.37 -0.71 13.42
N PRO A 25 -1.15 0.14 14.12
CA PRO A 25 -2.05 1.10 13.48
C PRO A 25 -1.39 2.03 12.47
N THR A 26 -0.22 2.58 12.82
CA THR A 26 0.48 3.52 11.94
C THR A 26 0.98 2.82 10.69
N ILE A 27 1.55 1.61 10.83
CA ILE A 27 2.02 0.81 9.70
C ILE A 27 0.85 0.49 8.77
N LEU A 28 -0.28 0.06 9.33
CA LEU A 28 -1.48 -0.26 8.55
C LEU A 28 -1.96 0.97 7.76
N ALA A 29 -2.10 2.12 8.43
CA ALA A 29 -2.57 3.37 7.81
C ALA A 29 -1.60 3.89 6.73
N LEU A 30 -0.30 3.91 7.02
CA LEU A 30 0.72 4.33 6.06
C LEU A 30 0.78 3.40 4.85
N SER A 31 0.64 2.09 5.07
CA SER A 31 0.62 1.10 3.99
C SER A 31 -0.57 1.34 3.06
N ILE A 32 -1.76 1.58 3.61
CA ILE A 32 -2.95 1.84 2.79
C ILE A 32 -2.79 3.15 1.98
N GLY A 33 -2.33 4.22 2.63
CA GLY A 33 -2.23 5.54 2.02
C GLY A 33 -1.09 5.67 1.01
N LEU A 34 0.15 5.35 1.41
CA LEU A 34 1.33 5.57 0.57
C LEU A 34 1.42 4.56 -0.58
N SER A 35 0.88 3.35 -0.45
CA SER A 35 0.80 2.41 -1.57
C SER A 35 -0.08 2.91 -2.71
N GLN A 36 -0.91 3.94 -2.54
CA GLN A 36 -1.63 4.54 -3.67
C GLN A 36 -0.70 5.29 -4.64
N LEU A 37 0.42 5.82 -4.13
CA LEU A 37 1.38 6.60 -4.91
C LEU A 37 2.54 5.73 -5.42
N ILE A 38 2.97 4.75 -4.61
CA ILE A 38 4.15 3.94 -4.89
C ILE A 38 3.77 2.53 -5.41
N SER A 39 2.50 2.13 -5.32
CA SER A 39 2.02 0.76 -5.48
C SER A 39 2.42 -0.17 -4.32
N ASN A 40 1.74 -1.31 -4.19
CA ASN A 40 1.89 -2.24 -3.06
C ASN A 40 3.31 -2.85 -2.94
N VAL A 41 3.79 -3.55 -3.97
CA VAL A 41 5.08 -4.24 -3.96
C VAL A 41 6.25 -3.27 -3.76
N PRO A 42 6.33 -2.14 -4.50
CA PRO A 42 7.38 -1.15 -4.32
C PRO A 42 7.38 -0.52 -2.92
N PHE A 43 6.20 -0.26 -2.34
CA PHE A 43 6.08 0.28 -0.99
C PHE A 43 6.68 -0.68 0.05
N VAL A 44 6.33 -1.96 0.03
CA VAL A 44 6.87 -2.96 0.97
C VAL A 44 8.39 -3.08 0.84
N ALA A 45 8.91 -3.06 -0.40
CA ALA A 45 10.35 -3.11 -0.66
C ALA A 45 11.12 -1.91 -0.07
N LEU A 46 10.47 -0.74 0.07
CA LEU A 46 11.06 0.44 0.69
C LEU A 46 10.83 0.50 2.21
N TYR A 47 9.65 0.08 2.67
CA TYR A 47 9.26 0.19 4.07
C TYR A 47 9.95 -0.86 4.94
N LEU A 48 10.08 -2.10 4.45
CA LEU A 48 10.64 -3.22 5.22
C LEU A 48 12.09 -2.95 5.70
N PRO A 49 13.03 -2.47 4.85
CA PRO A 49 14.37 -2.14 5.34
C PRO A 49 14.40 -0.91 6.26
N ALA A 50 13.46 0.03 6.10
CA ALA A 50 13.35 1.24 6.93
C ALA A 50 12.85 0.96 8.36
N MET A 51 12.18 -0.17 8.58
CA MET A 51 11.77 -0.62 9.92
C MET A 51 12.95 -1.11 10.77
N GLY A 52 14.13 -1.36 10.16
CA GLY A 52 15.32 -1.82 10.86
C GLY A 52 15.24 -3.26 11.35
N SER A 53 16.10 -3.61 12.32
CA SER A 53 16.11 -4.92 12.98
C SER A 53 15.19 -4.94 14.20
N GLY A 54 14.67 -6.12 14.56
CA GLY A 54 13.81 -6.28 15.74
C GLY A 54 12.32 -6.02 15.50
N VAL A 55 11.87 -6.08 14.24
CA VAL A 55 10.45 -5.94 13.88
C VAL A 55 9.64 -7.12 14.45
N SER A 56 8.57 -6.79 15.18
CA SER A 56 7.63 -7.78 15.71
C SER A 56 6.78 -8.42 14.61
N GLN A 57 6.27 -9.62 14.88
CA GLN A 57 5.35 -10.30 13.96
C GLN A 57 4.09 -9.44 13.67
N GLY A 58 3.55 -8.74 14.68
CA GLY A 58 2.39 -7.86 14.50
C GLY A 58 2.65 -6.73 13.50
N GLN A 59 3.82 -6.10 13.57
CA GLN A 59 4.22 -5.05 12.63
C GLN A 59 4.41 -5.59 11.19
N LEU A 60 4.98 -6.79 11.04
CA LEU A 60 5.09 -7.45 9.73
C LEU A 60 3.70 -7.81 9.15
N MET A 61 2.79 -8.31 10.00
CA MET A 61 1.41 -8.59 9.60
C MET A 61 0.66 -7.32 9.22
N ALA A 62 0.86 -6.21 9.93
CA ALA A 62 0.28 -4.92 9.61
C ALA A 62 0.76 -4.39 8.25
N LEU A 63 2.06 -4.51 7.97
CA LEU A 63 2.65 -4.12 6.69
C LEU A 63 2.10 -4.98 5.55
N ALA A 64 2.04 -6.30 5.75
CA ALA A 64 1.52 -7.23 4.77
C ALA A 64 0.03 -6.97 4.49
N ALA A 65 -0.81 -6.94 5.53
CA ALA A 65 -2.24 -6.69 5.40
C ALA A 65 -2.51 -5.33 4.75
N GLY A 66 -1.91 -4.26 5.27
CA GLY A 66 -2.14 -2.89 4.80
C GLY A 66 -1.75 -2.71 3.35
N SER A 67 -0.56 -3.17 2.95
CA SER A 67 -0.08 -3.03 1.57
C SER A 67 -0.87 -3.89 0.58
N THR A 68 -1.38 -5.07 0.99
CA THR A 68 -2.25 -5.89 0.15
C THR A 68 -3.59 -5.21 -0.09
N ILE A 69 -4.29 -4.76 0.95
CA ILE A 69 -5.62 -4.14 0.79
C ILE A 69 -5.58 -2.73 0.19
N ALA A 70 -4.42 -2.07 0.25
CA ALA A 70 -4.18 -0.83 -0.46
C ALA A 70 -4.43 -0.99 -1.97
N GLY A 71 -4.10 -2.16 -2.53
CA GLY A 71 -4.33 -2.47 -3.94
C GLY A 71 -5.80 -2.43 -4.35
N ASN A 72 -6.74 -2.56 -3.41
CA ASN A 72 -8.17 -2.51 -3.71
C ASN A 72 -8.71 -1.08 -3.77
N LEU A 73 -7.99 -0.07 -3.25
CA LEU A 73 -8.53 1.26 -3.02
C LEU A 73 -8.67 2.07 -4.31
N LEU A 74 -7.59 2.23 -5.08
CA LEU A 74 -7.56 2.96 -6.35
C LEU A 74 -7.01 2.10 -7.48
N ILE A 75 -7.34 2.45 -8.73
CA ILE A 75 -6.84 1.77 -9.93
C ILE A 75 -5.30 1.74 -9.95
N LEU A 76 -4.64 2.82 -9.55
CA LEU A 76 -3.17 2.91 -9.54
C LEU A 76 -2.51 2.19 -8.35
N GLY A 77 -3.29 1.77 -7.34
CA GLY A 77 -2.77 1.13 -6.13
C GLY A 77 -2.12 -0.23 -6.40
N ALA A 78 -2.48 -0.91 -7.49
CA ALA A 78 -1.88 -2.17 -7.92
C ALA A 78 -1.74 -2.24 -9.44
N ALA A 79 -0.61 -2.79 -9.91
CA ALA A 79 -0.38 -2.99 -11.34
C ALA A 79 -1.45 -3.90 -11.99
N SER A 80 -1.95 -4.89 -11.25
CA SER A 80 -3.02 -5.79 -11.70
C SER A 80 -4.29 -5.05 -12.12
N ASN A 81 -4.66 -3.99 -11.42
CA ASN A 81 -5.88 -3.22 -11.73
C ASN A 81 -5.74 -2.53 -13.08
N VAL A 82 -4.58 -1.92 -13.35
CA VAL A 82 -4.27 -1.27 -14.62
C VAL A 82 -4.25 -2.30 -15.76
N ILE A 83 -3.64 -3.46 -15.54
CA ILE A 83 -3.60 -4.55 -16.52
C ILE A 83 -5.03 -5.02 -16.88
N ILE A 84 -5.89 -5.20 -15.89
CA ILE A 84 -7.28 -5.63 -16.11
C ILE A 84 -8.09 -4.54 -16.82
N LEU A 85 -7.94 -3.27 -16.43
CA LEU A 85 -8.59 -2.14 -17.11
C LEU A 85 -8.19 -2.08 -18.59
N GLN A 86 -6.88 -2.14 -18.88
CA GLN A 86 -6.37 -2.14 -20.25
C GLN A 86 -6.86 -3.34 -21.07
N ASN A 87 -7.09 -4.48 -20.41
CA ASN A 87 -7.66 -5.65 -21.08
C ASN A 87 -9.15 -5.49 -21.37
N ALA A 88 -9.93 -4.95 -20.42
CA ALA A 88 -11.34 -4.63 -20.63
C ALA A 88 -11.51 -3.63 -21.79
N GLU A 89 -10.67 -2.59 -21.84
CA GLU A 89 -10.73 -1.57 -22.89
C GLU A 89 -10.52 -2.15 -24.29
N LYS A 90 -9.72 -3.22 -24.41
CA LYS A 90 -9.51 -3.94 -25.68
C LYS A 90 -10.75 -4.73 -26.12
N GLU A 91 -11.59 -5.14 -25.18
CA GLU A 91 -12.85 -5.85 -25.45
C GLU A 91 -14.05 -4.89 -25.60
N GLY A 92 -13.82 -3.58 -25.47
CA GLY A 92 -14.86 -2.54 -25.59
C GLY A 92 -15.58 -2.23 -24.28
N GLU A 93 -15.17 -2.83 -23.17
CA GLU A 93 -15.68 -2.57 -21.82
C GLU A 93 -14.73 -1.63 -21.06
N THR A 94 -15.24 -0.74 -20.22
CA THR A 94 -14.37 0.13 -19.41
C THR A 94 -15.05 0.52 -18.11
N PHE A 95 -14.25 0.98 -17.17
CA PHE A 95 -14.73 1.60 -15.94
C PHE A 95 -13.87 2.81 -15.61
N SER A 96 -14.52 3.86 -15.13
CA SER A 96 -13.86 5.08 -14.71
C SER A 96 -13.09 4.89 -13.40
N PHE A 97 -12.13 5.78 -13.17
CA PHE A 97 -11.42 5.88 -11.90
C PHE A 97 -12.35 5.96 -10.69
N MET A 98 -13.44 6.73 -10.80
CA MET A 98 -14.38 6.94 -9.70
C MET A 98 -15.28 5.73 -9.45
N GLU A 99 -15.68 4.99 -10.48
CA GLU A 99 -16.44 3.74 -10.32
C GLU A 99 -15.63 2.70 -9.54
N PHE A 100 -14.35 2.53 -9.92
CA PHE A 100 -13.44 1.66 -9.19
C PHE A 100 -13.22 2.16 -7.75
N ALA A 101 -12.89 3.45 -7.59
CA ALA A 101 -12.56 4.02 -6.28
C ALA A 101 -13.73 3.96 -5.29
N LYS A 102 -14.99 4.08 -5.75
CA LYS A 102 -16.17 4.01 -4.88
C LYS A 102 -16.33 2.62 -4.25
N ILE A 103 -16.18 1.57 -5.06
CA ILE A 103 -16.26 0.18 -4.59
C ILE A 103 -15.00 -0.16 -3.78
N GLY A 104 -13.84 0.25 -4.29
CA GLY A 104 -12.55 0.07 -3.64
C GLY A 104 -12.49 0.67 -2.25
N LEU A 105 -12.96 1.92 -2.08
CA LEU A 105 -13.02 2.60 -0.79
C LEU A 105 -13.86 1.83 0.21
N LEU A 106 -15.04 1.34 -0.19
CA LEU A 106 -15.91 0.57 0.71
C LEU A 106 -15.22 -0.74 1.17
N ILE A 107 -14.69 -1.51 0.23
CA ILE A 107 -14.05 -2.80 0.53
C ILE A 107 -12.78 -2.60 1.35
N SER A 108 -11.91 -1.67 0.95
CA SER A 108 -10.67 -1.35 1.67
C SER A 108 -10.96 -0.83 3.07
N PHE A 109 -11.99 -0.01 3.26
CA PHE A 109 -12.36 0.50 4.58
C PHE A 109 -12.85 -0.61 5.51
N LEU A 110 -13.74 -1.50 5.03
CA LEU A 110 -14.21 -2.64 5.82
C LEU A 110 -13.07 -3.58 6.20
N ASN A 111 -12.18 -3.89 5.25
CA ASN A 111 -11.00 -4.70 5.53
C ASN A 111 -10.07 -4.03 6.54
N ALA A 112 -9.84 -2.72 6.40
CA ALA A 112 -8.99 -1.96 7.32
C ALA A 112 -9.53 -2.01 8.75
N ILE A 113 -10.85 -1.91 8.95
CA ILE A 113 -11.48 -2.08 10.28
C ILE A 113 -11.21 -3.49 10.82
N ILE A 114 -11.43 -4.53 10.01
CA ILE A 114 -11.24 -5.92 10.44
C ILE A 114 -9.79 -6.14 10.88
N TYR A 115 -8.81 -5.71 10.07
CA TYR A 115 -7.40 -5.85 10.41
C TYR A 115 -6.99 -5.00 11.60
N PHE A 116 -7.55 -3.79 11.74
CA PHE A 116 -7.28 -2.92 12.89
C PHE A 116 -7.77 -3.52 14.20
N ILE A 117 -8.89 -4.25 14.19
CA ILE A 117 -9.42 -4.93 15.38
C ILE A 117 -8.63 -6.22 15.68
N PHE A 118 -8.16 -6.92 14.64
CA PHE A 118 -7.48 -8.20 14.78
C PHE A 118 -6.00 -8.09 15.20
N LEU A 119 -5.29 -7.05 14.74
CA LEU A 119 -3.85 -6.84 14.95
C LEU A 119 -3.56 -5.94 16.15
#